data_AF-A0A2E7E6S3-F1
#
_entry.id   AF-A0A2E7E6S3-F1
#
_cell.length_a   1.000
_cell.length_b   1.000
_cell.length_c   1.000
_cell.angle_alpha   90.00
_cell.angle_beta   90.00
_cell.angle_gamma   90.00
#
_symmetry.space_group_name_H-M   'P 1'
#
loop_
_entity.id
_entity.type
_entity.pdbx_description
1 polymer ?
#
loop_
_entity_poly.entity_id
_entity_poly.type
_entity_poly.pdbx_seq_one_letter_code
_entity_poly.pdbx_strand_id
1 'polypeptide(L)'
;MAIFSFCLDAAGDLIELDLSDDSPSLIPHAKARVTSAQELTHPLPWTVTIEQAISKVRFLPHKLVKGTVAEFVFEKGVIPVHPYIFVPKGEVSPEESDIEELIKLYDLLPDGHPDMTAIEEALASAGVVKIPTLDSIWPEIHILSSEPTGEPTTGWISRQRVYRKAAISTGTPNA
;
A
#
# COMPACT_ATOMS: atom_id res chain seq x y z
N MET A 1 -7.79 -25.40 5.07
CA MET A 1 -6.88 -24.27 4.84
C MET A 1 -7.51 -23.04 5.46
N ALA A 2 -6.73 -22.16 6.09
CA ALA A 2 -7.19 -20.86 6.54
C ALA A 2 -7.59 -20.04 5.32
N ILE A 3 -8.66 -19.27 5.45
CA ILE A 3 -9.17 -18.44 4.35
C ILE A 3 -8.78 -16.97 4.50
N PHE A 4 -8.16 -16.60 5.63
CA PHE A 4 -7.75 -15.22 5.88
C PHE A 4 -6.48 -15.11 6.72
N SER A 5 -5.84 -13.93 6.65
CA SER A 5 -4.75 -13.48 7.52
C SER A 5 -4.73 -11.94 7.54
N PHE A 6 -3.69 -11.34 8.10
CA PHE A 6 -3.45 -9.89 8.09
C PHE A 6 -1.98 -9.56 7.83
N CYS A 7 -1.74 -8.39 7.26
CA CYS A 7 -0.43 -7.74 7.22
C CYS A 7 -0.59 -6.23 7.52
N LEU A 8 0.52 -5.56 7.80
CA LEU A 8 0.63 -4.11 7.69
C LEU A 8 1.20 -3.77 6.32
N ASP A 9 0.68 -2.74 5.68
CA ASP A 9 1.28 -2.20 4.45
C ASP A 9 2.45 -1.25 4.77
N ALA A 10 3.08 -0.70 3.73
CA ALA A 10 4.21 0.22 3.89
C ALA A 10 3.86 1.53 4.61
N ALA A 11 2.57 1.93 4.62
CA ALA A 11 2.06 3.08 5.35
C ALA A 11 1.69 2.75 6.80
N GLY A 12 1.71 1.47 7.18
CA GLY A 12 1.28 1.00 8.49
C GLY A 12 -0.23 0.77 8.60
N ASP A 13 -0.95 0.76 7.48
CA ASP A 13 -2.37 0.40 7.46
C ASP A 13 -2.52 -1.11 7.69
N LEU A 14 -3.50 -1.52 8.50
CA LEU A 14 -3.84 -2.93 8.72
C LEU A 14 -4.70 -3.44 7.58
N ILE A 15 -4.18 -4.45 6.87
CA ILE A 15 -4.79 -5.03 5.68
C ILE A 15 -5.27 -6.45 5.98
N GLU A 16 -6.53 -6.74 5.62
CA GLU A 16 -7.07 -8.10 5.60
C GLU A 16 -6.60 -8.81 4.33
N LEU A 17 -6.13 -10.05 4.51
CA LEU A 17 -5.74 -10.94 3.44
C LEU A 17 -6.80 -12.02 3.24
N ASP A 18 -7.23 -12.25 2.00
CA ASP A 18 -8.10 -13.35 1.60
C ASP A 18 -7.28 -14.44 0.90
N LEU A 19 -7.00 -15.52 1.62
CA LEU A 19 -6.13 -16.60 1.16
C LEU A 19 -6.81 -17.51 0.13
N SER A 20 -8.06 -17.21 -0.24
CA SER A 20 -8.74 -17.83 -1.37
C SER A 20 -8.67 -17.00 -2.65
N ASP A 21 -8.26 -15.72 -2.56
CA ASP A 21 -8.03 -14.86 -3.73
C ASP A 21 -6.57 -14.94 -4.18
N ASP A 22 -6.34 -15.63 -5.30
CA ASP A 22 -5.04 -15.73 -5.97
C ASP A 22 -4.85 -14.64 -7.06
N SER A 23 -5.69 -13.60 -7.06
CA SER A 23 -5.55 -12.49 -8.00
C SER A 23 -4.18 -11.83 -7.87
N PRO A 24 -3.50 -11.53 -9.00
CA PRO A 24 -2.19 -10.89 -8.97
C PRO A 24 -2.30 -9.54 -8.27
N SER A 25 -1.44 -9.34 -7.27
CA SER A 25 -1.35 -8.15 -6.46
C SER A 25 0.05 -8.01 -5.85
N LEU A 26 0.50 -6.77 -5.63
CA LEU A 26 1.80 -6.48 -5.04
C LEU A 26 1.89 -6.91 -3.58
N ILE A 27 0.79 -6.74 -2.83
CA ILE A 27 0.59 -7.38 -1.52
C ILE A 27 -0.24 -8.65 -1.77
N PRO A 28 0.36 -9.85 -1.71
CA PRO A 28 -0.36 -11.09 -2.02
C PRO A 28 -1.61 -11.26 -1.15
N HIS A 29 -2.71 -11.71 -1.76
CA HIS A 29 -3.99 -11.94 -1.10
C HIS A 29 -4.66 -10.69 -0.51
N ALA A 30 -4.16 -9.47 -0.77
CA ALA A 30 -4.73 -8.27 -0.20
C ALA A 30 -6.17 -8.05 -0.67
N LYS A 31 -7.08 -7.96 0.31
CA LYS A 31 -8.53 -7.82 0.10
C LYS A 31 -9.02 -6.42 0.45
N ALA A 32 -8.74 -5.95 1.65
CA ALA A 32 -9.25 -4.67 2.14
C ALA A 32 -8.37 -4.07 3.22
N ARG A 33 -8.31 -2.74 3.27
CA ARG A 33 -7.85 -2.01 4.46
C ARG A 33 -8.91 -2.09 5.54
N VAL A 34 -8.53 -2.60 6.70
CA VAL A 34 -9.39 -2.75 7.88
C VAL A 34 -9.29 -1.53 8.77
N THR A 35 -8.06 -1.05 9.01
CA THR A 35 -7.77 0.06 9.91
C THR A 35 -6.61 0.86 9.33
N SER A 36 -6.69 2.19 9.34
CA SER A 36 -5.55 3.02 8.93
C SER A 36 -4.47 3.12 10.00
N ALA A 37 -3.25 3.46 9.62
CA ALA A 37 -2.14 3.70 10.53
C ALA A 37 -2.49 4.76 11.59
N GLN A 38 -3.17 5.84 11.18
CA GLN A 38 -3.62 6.90 12.08
C GLN A 38 -4.66 6.40 13.09
N GLU A 39 -5.57 5.52 12.67
CA GLU A 39 -6.56 4.96 13.58
C GLU A 39 -5.93 3.91 14.52
N LEU A 40 -4.89 3.19 14.09
CA LEU A 40 -4.12 2.29 14.96
C LEU A 40 -3.34 3.03 16.05
N THR A 41 -2.83 4.23 15.76
CA THR A 41 -2.15 5.06 16.78
C THR A 41 -3.12 5.70 17.77
N HIS A 42 -4.36 5.96 17.35
CA HIS A 42 -5.42 6.51 18.19
C HIS A 42 -6.73 5.70 18.08
N PRO A 43 -6.78 4.48 18.66
CA PRO A 43 -7.92 3.58 18.48
C PRO A 43 -9.23 4.14 19.03
N LEU A 44 -10.27 4.06 18.20
CA LEU A 44 -11.66 4.29 18.57
C LEU A 44 -12.28 2.96 19.09
N PRO A 45 -13.44 3.00 19.77
CA PRO A 45 -14.05 1.80 20.33
C PRO A 45 -14.36 0.68 19.32
N TRP A 46 -14.51 1.02 18.04
CA TRP A 46 -14.77 0.08 16.95
C TRP A 46 -13.54 -0.27 16.11
N THR A 47 -12.38 0.31 16.43
CA THR A 47 -11.13 0.07 15.71
C THR A 47 -10.70 -1.38 15.85
N VAL A 48 -10.38 -2.03 14.74
CA VAL A 48 -9.74 -3.35 14.77
C VAL A 48 -8.25 -3.15 15.04
N THR A 49 -7.81 -3.56 16.24
CA THR A 49 -6.40 -3.41 16.64
C THR A 49 -5.52 -4.55 16.12
N ILE A 50 -4.20 -4.37 16.19
CA ILE A 50 -3.21 -5.40 15.86
C ILE A 50 -3.39 -6.63 16.75
N GLU A 51 -3.62 -6.45 18.05
CA GLU A 51 -3.83 -7.54 19.01
C GLU A 51 -5.08 -8.34 18.67
N GLN A 52 -6.17 -7.65 18.29
CA GLN A 52 -7.40 -8.30 17.86
C GLN A 52 -7.20 -9.08 16.55
N ALA A 53 -6.45 -8.54 15.59
CA ALA A 53 -6.11 -9.23 14.34
C ALA A 53 -5.28 -10.49 14.59
N ILE A 54 -4.23 -10.40 15.42
CA ILE A 54 -3.41 -11.55 15.85
C ILE A 54 -4.29 -12.59 16.55
N SER A 55 -5.14 -12.14 17.46
CA SER A 55 -6.04 -13.01 18.22
C SER A 55 -6.96 -13.79 17.29
N LYS A 56 -7.59 -13.13 16.30
CA LYS A 56 -8.44 -13.77 15.29
C LYS A 56 -7.70 -14.89 14.55
N VAL A 57 -6.46 -14.67 14.13
CA VAL A 57 -5.66 -15.70 13.45
C VAL A 57 -5.30 -16.83 14.41
N ARG A 58 -4.91 -16.52 15.65
CA ARG A 58 -4.54 -17.50 16.69
C ARG A 58 -5.70 -18.38 17.17
N PHE A 59 -6.93 -17.93 17.03
CA PHE A 59 -8.11 -18.75 17.32
C PHE A 59 -8.39 -19.81 16.25
N LEU A 60 -7.70 -19.77 15.09
CA LEU A 60 -7.86 -20.78 14.06
C LEU A 60 -7.24 -22.12 14.50
N PRO A 61 -7.86 -23.26 14.17
CA PRO A 61 -7.22 -24.56 14.36
C PRO A 61 -5.88 -24.66 13.62
N HIS A 62 -4.83 -25.12 14.31
CA HIS A 62 -3.47 -25.22 13.75
C HIS A 62 -3.41 -25.94 12.38
N LYS A 63 -4.24 -26.97 12.19
CA LYS A 63 -4.34 -27.73 10.92
C LYS A 63 -4.78 -26.87 9.72
N LEU A 64 -5.46 -25.76 9.96
CA LEU A 64 -5.91 -24.85 8.91
C LEU A 64 -4.83 -23.84 8.52
N VAL A 65 -4.01 -23.39 9.47
CA VAL A 65 -2.98 -22.36 9.23
C VAL A 65 -1.67 -22.93 8.69
N LYS A 66 -1.35 -24.18 9.02
CA LYS A 66 -0.08 -24.81 8.63
C LYS A 66 0.14 -24.74 7.11
N GLY A 67 1.31 -24.24 6.70
CA GLY A 67 1.70 -24.09 5.29
C GLY A 67 1.07 -22.89 4.57
N THR A 68 0.41 -21.98 5.30
CA THR A 68 -0.18 -20.75 4.74
C THR A 68 0.53 -19.52 5.29
N VAL A 69 0.32 -18.36 4.67
CA VAL A 69 0.85 -17.08 5.19
C VAL A 69 0.31 -16.72 6.60
N ALA A 70 -0.79 -17.33 7.03
CA ALA A 70 -1.32 -17.17 8.39
C ALA A 70 -0.49 -17.89 9.47
N GLU A 71 0.35 -18.87 9.09
CA GLU A 71 1.17 -19.65 10.01
C GLU A 71 2.13 -18.75 10.81
N PHE A 72 2.78 -17.79 10.14
CA PHE A 72 3.69 -16.88 10.81
C PHE A 72 3.01 -16.05 11.91
N VAL A 73 1.84 -15.49 11.62
CA VAL A 73 1.05 -14.73 12.59
C VAL A 73 0.58 -15.63 13.73
N PHE A 74 0.11 -16.84 13.40
CA PHE A 74 -0.33 -17.83 14.38
C PHE A 74 0.79 -18.15 15.38
N GLU A 75 1.96 -18.55 14.89
CA GLU A 75 3.09 -18.99 15.71
C GLU A 75 3.77 -17.84 16.45
N LYS A 76 4.10 -16.76 15.73
CA LYS A 76 4.91 -15.66 16.29
C LYS A 76 4.07 -14.62 17.01
N GLY A 77 2.79 -14.48 16.66
CA GLY A 77 1.94 -13.41 17.20
C GLY A 77 2.38 -12.04 16.75
N VAL A 78 2.88 -11.93 15.53
CA VAL A 78 3.35 -10.69 14.93
C VAL A 78 2.68 -10.56 13.56
N ILE A 79 2.14 -9.38 13.27
CA ILE A 79 1.63 -9.04 11.94
C ILE A 79 2.83 -8.65 11.06
N PRO A 80 3.08 -9.34 9.93
CA PRO A 80 4.17 -8.99 9.04
C PRO A 80 3.90 -7.64 8.34
N VAL A 81 4.97 -6.93 8.00
CA VAL A 81 4.91 -5.66 7.25
C VAL A 81 5.30 -5.94 5.80
N HIS A 82 4.54 -5.38 4.85
CA HIS A 82 4.81 -5.48 3.42
C HIS A 82 5.40 -4.16 2.88
N PRO A 83 6.38 -4.19 1.96
CA PRO A 83 7.01 -2.97 1.42
C PRO A 83 6.15 -2.16 0.43
N TYR A 84 4.92 -2.58 0.16
CA TYR A 84 4.00 -1.85 -0.73
C TYR A 84 2.84 -1.29 0.08
N ILE A 85 2.24 -0.19 -0.38
CA ILE A 85 0.98 0.32 0.16
C ILE A 85 -0.20 -0.47 -0.40
N PHE A 86 -1.29 -0.55 0.35
CA PHE A 86 -2.52 -1.15 -0.15
C PHE A 86 -3.19 -0.23 -1.16
N VAL A 87 -3.51 -0.78 -2.34
CA VAL A 87 -4.29 -0.11 -3.37
C VAL A 87 -5.48 -0.99 -3.72
N PRO A 88 -6.72 -0.48 -3.63
CA PRO A 88 -7.90 -1.24 -4.01
C PRO A 88 -7.89 -1.52 -5.52
N LYS A 89 -8.69 -2.50 -5.94
CA LYS A 89 -8.91 -2.74 -7.37
C LYS A 89 -9.62 -1.52 -7.99
N GLY A 90 -9.14 -1.07 -9.15
CA GLY A 90 -9.80 -0.02 -9.92
C GLY A 90 -11.23 -0.39 -10.33
N GLU A 91 -12.08 0.62 -10.46
CA GLU A 91 -13.45 0.49 -10.96
C GLU A 91 -13.45 0.29 -12.48
N VAL A 92 -12.47 0.90 -13.15
CA VAL A 92 -12.22 0.76 -14.58
C VAL A 92 -10.87 0.10 -14.84
N SER A 93 -10.70 -0.44 -16.04
CA SER A 93 -9.48 -1.11 -16.50
C SER A 93 -9.03 -0.50 -17.82
N PRO A 94 -8.46 0.72 -17.81
CA PRO A 94 -7.92 1.35 -19.01
C PRO A 94 -6.68 0.60 -19.53
N GLU A 95 -6.22 0.95 -20.73
CA GLU A 95 -4.97 0.40 -21.25
C GLU A 95 -3.78 0.97 -20.47
N GLU A 96 -2.72 0.17 -20.34
CA GLU A 96 -1.51 0.58 -19.61
C GLU A 96 -0.86 1.83 -20.23
N SER A 97 -0.96 2.00 -21.54
CA SER A 97 -0.48 3.20 -22.25
C SER A 97 -1.20 4.47 -21.80
N ASP A 98 -2.50 4.39 -21.55
CA ASP A 98 -3.30 5.54 -21.13
C ASP A 98 -2.90 5.98 -19.72
N ILE A 99 -2.65 5.02 -18.82
CA ILE A 99 -2.15 5.29 -17.47
C ILE A 99 -0.78 5.98 -17.54
N GLU A 100 0.13 5.47 -18.36
CA GLU A 100 1.46 6.05 -18.52
C GLU A 100 1.43 7.45 -19.15
N GLU A 101 0.51 7.71 -20.07
CA GLU A 101 0.29 9.03 -20.66
C GLU A 101 -0.27 10.03 -19.64
N LEU A 102 -1.25 9.62 -18.83
CA LEU A 102 -1.80 10.46 -17.75
C LEU A 102 -0.73 10.80 -16.70
N ILE A 103 0.10 9.84 -16.31
CA ILE A 103 1.23 10.08 -15.39
C ILE A 103 2.21 11.09 -15.98
N LYS A 104 2.54 10.98 -17.28
CA LYS A 104 3.42 11.96 -17.96
C LYS A 104 2.78 13.33 -18.04
N LEU A 105 1.49 13.40 -18.38
CA LEU A 105 0.75 14.65 -18.45
C LEU A 105 0.74 15.37 -17.11
N TYR A 106 0.54 14.60 -16.02
CA TYR A 106 0.60 15.13 -14.65
C TYR A 106 1.92 15.86 -14.37
N ASP A 107 3.06 15.32 -14.79
CA ASP A 107 4.38 15.94 -14.55
C ASP A 107 4.62 17.19 -15.38
N LEU A 108 3.90 17.37 -16.49
CA LEU A 108 4.01 18.54 -17.35
C LEU A 108 3.18 19.72 -16.84
N LEU A 109 2.26 19.47 -15.92
CA LEU A 109 1.41 20.50 -15.35
C LEU A 109 2.15 21.28 -14.25
N PRO A 110 1.99 22.61 -14.17
CA PRO A 110 2.52 23.37 -13.05
C PRO A 110 1.79 23.02 -11.75
N ASP A 111 2.49 23.11 -10.62
CA ASP A 111 1.91 22.85 -9.30
C ASP A 111 0.61 23.65 -9.07
N GLY A 112 -0.43 22.94 -8.63
CA GLY A 112 -1.75 23.53 -8.36
C GLY A 112 -2.59 23.77 -9.61
N HIS A 113 -2.20 23.26 -10.78
CA HIS A 113 -3.04 23.30 -11.97
C HIS A 113 -4.34 22.51 -11.72
N PRO A 114 -5.53 23.04 -12.08
CA PRO A 114 -6.82 22.40 -11.79
C PRO A 114 -6.93 20.99 -12.41
N ASP A 115 -6.32 20.78 -13.59
CA ASP A 115 -6.35 19.47 -14.26
C ASP A 115 -5.55 18.39 -13.51
N MET A 116 -4.68 18.75 -12.56
CA MET A 116 -3.96 17.75 -11.74
C MET A 116 -4.95 16.91 -10.94
N THR A 117 -5.96 17.55 -10.32
CA THR A 117 -7.02 16.85 -9.59
C THR A 117 -7.82 15.93 -10.50
N ALA A 118 -8.14 16.38 -11.72
CA ALA A 118 -8.86 15.57 -12.69
C ALA A 118 -8.05 14.33 -13.13
N ILE A 119 -6.73 14.48 -13.33
CA ILE A 119 -5.83 13.36 -13.64
C ILE A 119 -5.73 12.40 -12.45
N GLU A 120 -5.62 12.92 -11.22
CA GLU A 120 -5.59 12.11 -10.01
C GLU A 120 -6.87 11.28 -9.83
N GLU A 121 -8.04 11.89 -10.06
CA GLU A 121 -9.32 11.20 -10.00
C GLU A 121 -9.43 10.12 -11.10
N ALA A 122 -8.99 10.43 -12.32
CA ALA A 122 -8.97 9.47 -13.42
C ALA A 122 -8.05 8.27 -13.11
N LEU A 123 -6.84 8.52 -12.61
CA LEU A 123 -5.90 7.48 -12.18
C LEU A 123 -6.48 6.67 -11.00
N ALA A 124 -7.08 7.34 -10.02
CA ALA A 124 -7.70 6.67 -8.87
C ALA A 124 -8.85 5.74 -9.31
N SER A 125 -9.67 6.15 -10.28
CA SER A 125 -10.72 5.30 -10.85
C SER A 125 -10.17 4.04 -11.53
N ALA A 126 -8.97 4.13 -12.10
CA ALA A 126 -8.20 3.01 -12.66
C ALA A 126 -7.46 2.18 -11.59
N GLY A 127 -7.58 2.54 -10.30
CA GLY A 127 -6.87 1.88 -9.21
C GLY A 127 -5.37 2.20 -9.19
N VAL A 128 -4.99 3.38 -9.68
CA VAL A 128 -3.63 3.93 -9.62
C VAL A 128 -3.64 5.12 -8.68
N VAL A 129 -2.79 5.09 -7.67
CA VAL A 129 -2.72 6.14 -6.64
C VAL A 129 -1.30 6.67 -6.51
N LYS A 130 -1.20 7.89 -5.97
CA LYS A 130 0.10 8.42 -5.56
C LYS A 130 0.66 7.60 -4.40
N ILE A 131 1.97 7.37 -4.42
CA ILE A 131 2.69 6.89 -3.25
C ILE A 131 2.71 8.03 -2.23
N PRO A 132 2.10 7.88 -1.04
CA PRO A 132 2.08 8.93 -0.04
C PRO A 132 3.47 9.11 0.58
N THR A 133 3.69 10.23 1.25
CA THR A 133 4.89 10.38 2.09
C THR A 133 4.81 9.40 3.27
N LEU A 134 5.83 8.56 3.40
CA LEU A 134 5.92 7.54 4.44
C LEU A 134 7.03 7.86 5.43
N ASP A 135 6.85 7.42 6.68
CA ASP A 135 7.87 7.54 7.74
C ASP A 135 9.11 6.68 7.45
N SER A 136 8.93 5.60 6.68
CA SER A 136 10.00 4.65 6.34
C SER A 136 10.30 4.64 4.85
N ILE A 137 11.57 4.40 4.52
CA ILE A 137 12.03 4.31 3.13
C ILE A 137 12.02 2.85 2.69
N TRP A 138 11.17 2.54 1.71
CA TRP A 138 11.05 1.21 1.11
C TRP A 138 11.66 1.21 -0.30
N PRO A 139 12.77 0.49 -0.55
CA PRO A 139 13.41 0.44 -1.87
C PRO A 139 12.50 0.00 -3.02
N GLU A 140 11.43 -0.72 -2.70
CA GLU A 140 10.43 -1.22 -3.64
C GLU A 140 9.57 -0.09 -4.25
N ILE A 141 9.33 0.98 -3.49
CA ILE A 141 8.48 2.11 -3.90
C ILE A 141 9.18 3.46 -3.87
N HIS A 142 10.39 3.54 -3.31
CA HIS A 142 11.19 4.76 -3.23
C HIS A 142 12.52 4.64 -3.96
N ILE A 143 12.99 5.76 -4.49
CA ILE A 143 14.36 5.95 -4.99
C ILE A 143 14.98 7.08 -4.16
N LEU A 144 16.17 6.84 -3.63
CA LEU A 144 16.96 7.89 -3.01
C LEU A 144 17.62 8.72 -4.11
N SER A 145 17.28 10.01 -4.18
CA SER A 145 18.00 10.92 -5.06
C SER A 145 19.39 11.16 -4.48
N SER A 146 20.44 10.88 -5.27
CA SER A 146 21.83 11.17 -4.91
C SER A 146 22.19 12.65 -5.05
N GLU A 147 21.35 13.43 -5.73
CA GLU A 147 21.57 14.86 -5.92
C GLU A 147 20.73 15.66 -4.91
N PRO A 148 21.34 16.56 -4.11
CA PRO A 148 20.63 17.38 -3.13
C PRO A 148 19.59 18.33 -3.76
N THR A 149 19.65 18.52 -5.07
CA THR A 149 18.72 19.32 -5.90
C THR A 149 17.80 18.47 -6.78
N GLY A 150 17.87 17.13 -6.70
CA GLY A 150 16.98 16.29 -7.49
C GLY A 150 15.54 16.56 -7.07
N GLU A 151 14.74 17.08 -8.00
CA GLU A 151 13.35 17.42 -7.72
C GLU A 151 12.61 16.14 -7.26
N PRO A 152 11.94 16.18 -6.09
CA PRO A 152 11.16 15.05 -5.63
C PRO A 152 10.06 14.78 -6.66
N THR A 153 10.10 13.59 -7.24
CA THR A 153 9.08 13.15 -8.20
C THR A 153 8.03 12.32 -7.49
N THR A 154 6.77 12.60 -7.81
CA THR A 154 5.62 11.85 -7.27
C THR A 154 5.68 10.41 -7.74
N GLY A 155 5.59 9.45 -6.82
CA GLY A 155 5.48 8.03 -7.15
C GLY A 155 4.03 7.64 -7.47
N TRP A 156 3.85 6.62 -8.31
CA TRP A 156 2.55 6.09 -8.72
C TRP A 156 2.53 4.56 -8.67
N ILE A 157 1.47 4.01 -8.08
CA ILE A 157 1.34 2.58 -7.80
C ILE A 157 -0.10 2.13 -7.97
N SER A 158 -0.30 0.92 -8.49
CA SER A 158 -1.59 0.21 -8.50
C SER A 158 -1.53 -1.05 -7.65
N ARG A 159 -2.67 -1.75 -7.54
CA ARG A 159 -2.72 -3.08 -6.92
C ARG A 159 -1.68 -4.05 -7.50
N GLN A 160 -1.31 -3.91 -8.77
CA GLN A 160 -0.53 -4.91 -9.53
C GLN A 160 0.91 -4.49 -9.83
N ARG A 161 1.21 -3.20 -9.93
CA ARG A 161 2.54 -2.71 -10.30
C ARG A 161 2.86 -1.34 -9.73
N VAL A 162 4.14 -1.06 -9.59
CA VAL A 162 4.67 0.29 -9.38
C VAL A 162 4.93 0.89 -10.76
N TYR A 163 4.19 1.94 -11.13
CA TYR A 163 4.42 2.66 -12.40
C TYR A 163 5.65 3.53 -12.31
N ARG A 164 5.83 4.20 -11.17
CA ARG A 164 6.98 5.05 -10.89
C ARG A 164 7.23 5.08 -9.39
N LYS A 165 8.47 4.83 -8.98
CA LYS A 165 8.87 5.00 -7.57
C LYS A 165 8.93 6.48 -7.22
N ALA A 166 8.58 6.83 -5.98
CA ALA A 166 8.73 8.21 -5.51
C ALA A 166 10.21 8.52 -5.28
N ALA A 167 10.68 9.66 -5.78
CA ALA A 167 12.03 10.13 -5.47
C ALA A 167 12.03 10.90 -4.15
N ILE A 168 12.82 10.44 -3.19
CA ILE A 168 12.99 11.08 -1.89
C ILE A 168 14.33 11.79 -1.87
N SER A 169 14.30 13.10 -1.56
CA SER A 169 15.53 13.86 -1.29
C SER A 169 16.03 13.51 0.10
N THR A 170 17.31 13.18 0.22
CA THR A 170 17.97 12.91 1.51
C THR A 170 18.40 14.19 2.24
N GLY A 171 17.85 15.35 1.82
CA GLY A 171 18.09 16.65 2.44
C GLY A 171 17.81 16.59 3.95
N THR A 172 18.86 16.77 4.74
CA THR A 172 18.81 16.78 6.20
C THR A 172 17.76 17.78 6.67
N PRO A 173 16.86 17.46 7.61
CA PRO A 173 16.09 18.49 8.28
C PRO A 173 17.10 19.35 9.05
N ASN A 174 17.31 20.59 8.60
CA ASN A 174 18.14 21.53 9.34
C ASN A 174 17.54 21.71 10.75
N ALA A 175 18.38 21.42 11.74
CA ALA A 175 18.18 21.66 13.15
C ALA A 175 18.05 23.15 13.50
#